data_AF-A0A142F2Z6-F1
#
_entry.id   AF-A0A142F2Z6-F1
#
_cell.length_a   1.000
_cell.length_b   1.000
_cell.length_c   1.000
_cell.angle_alpha   90.00
_cell.angle_beta   90.00
_cell.angle_gamma   90.00
#
_symmetry.space_group_name_H-M   'P 1'
#
loop_
_entity.id
_entity.type
_entity.pdbx_description
1 polymer ?
#
loop_
_entity_poly.entity_id
_entity_poly.type
_entity_poly.pdbx_seq_one_letter_code
_entity_poly.pdbx_strand_id
1 'polypeptide(L)'
;STDISDIAQLSIFIRGVDSNLSVTEEFLALRPMHGTTTGHDLYEEVSRCVNEMELPWEKLVGLTTDGAPAMCGHRSGLVAKIREKMQEENATGELTAYHCIIHQEALCGKALKMEHVMSIITRTVNFIRAKGLNHRQFKAFLTEL
;
A
#
# COMPACT_ATOMS: atom_id res chain seq x y z
N SER A 1 -6.80 -3.92 8.37
CA SER A 1 -6.50 -5.15 9.12
C SER A 1 -5.98 -4.71 10.47
N THR A 2 -6.73 -4.90 11.55
CA THR A 2 -6.21 -4.70 12.91
C THR A 2 -5.46 -5.97 13.31
N ASP A 3 -4.24 -5.81 13.80
CA ASP A 3 -3.41 -6.93 14.26
C ASP A 3 -3.78 -7.30 15.71
N ILE A 4 -3.01 -8.22 16.33
CA ILE A 4 -3.21 -8.74 17.70
C ILE A 4 -3.45 -7.66 18.78
N SER A 5 -2.99 -6.42 18.56
CA SER A 5 -3.12 -5.29 19.50
C SER A 5 -4.33 -4.38 19.29
N ASP A 6 -5.21 -4.66 18.32
CA ASP A 6 -6.36 -3.83 17.91
C ASP A 6 -5.99 -2.40 17.45
N ILE A 7 -4.70 -2.16 17.16
CA ILE A 7 -4.20 -0.89 16.64
C ILE A 7 -4.00 -1.04 15.13
N ALA A 8 -4.71 -0.24 14.35
CA ALA A 8 -4.49 -0.17 12.91
C ALA A 8 -3.08 0.37 12.63
N GLN A 9 -2.41 -0.18 11.61
CA GLN A 9 -1.08 0.25 11.21
C GLN A 9 -1.11 0.86 9.82
N LEU A 10 -0.48 2.02 9.65
CA LEU A 10 -0.22 2.65 8.38
C LEU A 10 1.20 2.32 7.94
N SER A 11 1.33 1.54 6.87
CA SER A 11 2.62 1.25 6.24
C SER A 11 2.83 2.19 5.07
N ILE A 12 3.97 2.88 5.04
CA ILE A 12 4.32 3.87 4.04
C ILE A 12 5.56 3.40 3.29
N PHE A 13 5.44 3.32 1.96
CA PHE A 13 6.54 3.03 1.06
C PHE A 13 6.74 4.23 0.13
N ILE A 14 7.99 4.52 -0.19
CA ILE A 14 8.35 5.51 -1.19
C ILE A 14 8.87 4.79 -2.42
N ARG A 15 8.51 5.29 -3.59
CA ARG A 15 9.02 4.80 -4.87
C ARG A 15 9.57 5.99 -5.64
N GLY A 16 10.85 5.93 -5.97
CA GLY A 16 11.56 6.96 -6.71
C GLY A 16 12.04 6.45 -8.07
N VAL A 17 12.35 7.39 -8.95
CA VAL A 17 13.06 7.10 -10.21
C VAL A 17 14.23 8.08 -10.32
N ASP A 18 15.41 7.55 -10.64
CA ASP A 18 16.61 8.38 -10.84
C ASP A 18 16.76 8.85 -12.29
N SER A 19 17.82 9.62 -12.57
CA SER A 19 18.10 10.13 -13.92
C SER A 19 18.42 9.03 -14.95
N ASN A 20 18.76 7.82 -14.49
CA ASN A 20 19.03 6.65 -15.34
C ASN A 20 17.77 5.80 -15.55
N LEU A 21 16.60 6.28 -15.11
CA LEU A 21 15.33 5.56 -15.11
C LEU A 21 15.33 4.30 -14.22
N SER A 22 16.24 4.23 -13.25
CA SER A 22 16.27 3.17 -12.26
C SER A 22 15.17 3.44 -11.24
N VAL A 23 14.28 2.46 -11.05
CA VAL A 23 13.21 2.53 -10.05
C VAL A 23 13.73 1.96 -8.73
N THR A 24 13.59 2.74 -7.66
CA THR A 24 13.86 2.29 -6.30
C THR A 24 12.56 2.32 -5.50
N GLU A 25 12.39 1.33 -4.62
CA GLU A 25 11.28 1.29 -3.68
C GLU A 25 11.85 1.01 -2.30
N GLU A 26 11.48 1.85 -1.33
CA GLU A 26 11.96 1.75 0.04
C GLU A 26 10.81 1.84 1.02
N PHE A 27 10.95 1.10 2.10
CA PHE A 27 10.04 1.18 3.24
C PHE A 27 10.39 2.42 4.06
N LEU A 28 9.46 3.36 4.16
CA LEU A 28 9.66 4.63 4.84
C LEU A 28 9.35 4.53 6.33
N ALA A 29 8.16 4.03 6.67
CA ALA A 29 7.69 3.97 8.04
C ALA A 29 6.52 3.00 8.22
N LEU A 30 6.38 2.49 9.44
CA LEU A 30 5.16 1.84 9.95
C LEU A 30 4.67 2.66 11.14
N ARG A 31 3.50 3.28 10.99
CA ARG A 31 2.92 4.18 11.99
C ARG A 31 1.68 3.54 12.62
N PRO A 32 1.61 3.45 13.96
CA PRO A 32 0.39 3.05 14.63
C PRO A 32 -0.66 4.16 14.51
N MET A 33 -1.88 3.80 14.14
CA MET A 33 -3.03 4.70 14.06
C MET A 33 -3.86 4.52 15.33
N HIS A 34 -3.76 5.49 16.25
CA HIS A 34 -4.48 5.44 17.52
C HIS A 34 -5.87 6.07 17.39
N GLY A 35 -6.91 5.35 17.83
CA GLY A 35 -8.29 5.83 17.81
C GLY A 35 -8.94 5.65 16.44
N THR A 36 -8.76 6.63 15.55
CA THR A 36 -9.43 6.66 14.24
C THR A 36 -8.45 6.52 13.07
N THR A 37 -8.99 6.16 11.90
CA THR A 37 -8.26 6.02 10.64
C THR A 37 -8.91 6.87 9.55
N THR A 38 -9.30 8.09 9.90
CA THR A 38 -9.90 9.03 8.93
C THR A 38 -8.85 9.49 7.93
N GLY A 39 -9.29 10.07 6.80
CA GLY A 39 -8.36 10.64 5.83
C GLY A 39 -7.50 11.77 6.42
N HIS A 40 -7.98 12.47 7.45
CA HIS A 40 -7.18 13.47 8.17
C HIS A 40 -6.07 12.81 8.99
N ASP A 41 -6.39 11.80 9.80
CA ASP A 41 -5.41 11.09 10.62
C ASP A 41 -4.31 10.49 9.75
N LEU A 42 -4.71 9.87 8.63
CA LEU A 42 -3.79 9.31 7.64
C LEU A 42 -2.90 10.39 7.02
N TYR A 43 -3.46 11.56 6.69
CA TYR A 43 -2.72 12.66 6.10
C TYR A 43 -1.68 13.24 7.06
N GLU A 44 -2.05 13.47 8.32
CA GLU A 44 -1.11 13.97 9.34
C GLU A 44 0.09 13.04 9.47
N GLU A 45 -0.16 11.73 9.54
CA GLU A 45 0.89 10.72 9.65
C GLU A 45 1.78 10.65 8.41
N VAL A 46 1.19 10.67 7.20
CA VAL A 46 1.97 10.71 5.95
C VAL A 46 2.78 11.99 5.86
N SER A 47 2.16 13.15 6.11
CA SER A 47 2.83 14.46 6.02
C SER A 47 3.99 14.54 7.00
N ARG A 48 3.80 14.05 8.23
CA ARG A 48 4.87 13.96 9.22
C ARG A 48 6.04 13.14 8.71
N CYS A 49 5.80 11.95 8.15
CA CYS A 49 6.86 11.08 7.63
C CYS A 49 7.60 11.72 6.45
N VAL A 50 6.88 12.34 5.52
CA VAL A 50 7.48 13.01 4.35
C VAL A 50 8.37 14.17 4.79
N ASN A 51 7.90 14.98 5.75
CA ASN A 51 8.66 16.12 6.28
C ASN A 51 9.87 15.68 7.12
N GLU A 52 9.73 14.66 7.98
CA GLU A 52 10.85 14.11 8.79
C GLU A 52 11.99 13.58 7.91
N MET A 53 11.66 13.10 6.71
CA MET A 53 12.61 12.56 5.73
C MET A 53 13.07 13.62 4.72
N GLU A 54 12.65 14.88 4.91
CA GLU A 54 12.97 16.02 4.04
C GLU A 54 12.66 15.74 2.55
N LEU A 55 11.59 14.98 2.32
CA LEU A 55 11.19 14.60 0.97
C LEU A 55 10.44 15.76 0.30
N PRO A 56 10.88 16.19 -0.90
CA PRO A 56 10.26 17.31 -1.61
C PRO A 56 8.86 16.95 -2.12
N TRP A 57 7.85 17.68 -1.66
CA TRP A 57 6.45 17.52 -2.11
C TRP A 57 6.29 17.79 -3.61
N GLU A 58 7.09 18.69 -4.18
CA GLU A 58 7.07 19.03 -5.60
C GLU A 58 7.52 17.87 -6.51
N LYS A 59 8.21 16.87 -5.96
CA LYS A 59 8.59 15.64 -6.70
C LYS A 59 7.54 14.53 -6.58
N LEU A 60 6.51 14.71 -5.76
CA LEU A 60 5.44 13.73 -5.65
C LEU A 60 4.59 13.74 -6.93
N VAL A 61 4.54 12.62 -7.63
CA VAL A 61 3.76 12.47 -8.87
C VAL A 61 2.62 11.44 -8.74
N GLY A 62 2.70 10.58 -7.73
CA GLY A 62 1.76 9.47 -7.59
C GLY A 62 1.55 8.99 -6.16
N LEU A 63 0.35 8.50 -5.89
CA LEU A 63 -0.03 7.93 -4.61
C LEU A 63 -0.88 6.67 -4.84
N THR A 64 -0.47 5.54 -4.27
CA THR A 64 -1.24 4.28 -4.34
C THR A 64 -1.91 4.02 -3.00
N THR A 65 -3.21 3.73 -3.00
CA THR A 65 -3.99 3.47 -1.77
C THR A 65 -4.85 2.22 -1.93
N ASP A 66 -5.35 1.66 -0.82
CA ASP A 66 -6.22 0.47 -0.85
C ASP A 66 -7.67 0.76 -1.29
N GLY A 67 -7.97 2.00 -1.66
CA GLY A 67 -9.29 2.44 -2.12
C GLY A 67 -10.35 2.58 -1.04
N ALA A 68 -9.99 2.43 0.24
CA ALA A 68 -10.93 2.69 1.33
C ALA A 68 -11.44 4.14 1.26
N PRO A 69 -12.69 4.41 1.69
CA PRO A 69 -13.23 5.78 1.68
C PRO A 69 -12.37 6.81 2.42
N ALA A 70 -11.68 6.40 3.49
CA ALA A 70 -10.74 7.25 4.22
C ALA A 70 -9.50 7.63 3.39
N MET A 71 -9.10 6.82 2.41
CA MET A 71 -7.96 7.13 1.55
C MET A 71 -8.39 7.84 0.26
N CYS A 72 -9.43 7.35 -0.42
CA CYS A 72 -9.87 7.82 -1.74
C CYS A 72 -11.05 8.80 -1.73
N GLY A 73 -11.59 9.14 -0.56
CA GLY A 73 -12.72 10.05 -0.44
C GLY A 73 -12.46 11.39 -1.12
N HIS A 74 -13.38 11.82 -1.99
CA HIS A 74 -13.18 12.98 -2.87
C HIS A 74 -12.93 14.30 -2.13
N ARG A 75 -13.50 14.46 -0.93
CA ARG A 75 -13.39 15.70 -0.12
C ARG A 75 -12.52 15.56 1.11
N SER A 76 -12.56 14.39 1.76
CA SER A 76 -11.95 14.19 3.08
C SER A 76 -11.01 12.99 3.13
N GLY A 77 -10.73 12.37 1.99
CA GLY A 77 -9.78 11.26 1.90
C GLY A 77 -8.34 11.75 1.88
N LEU A 78 -7.41 10.85 2.22
CA LEU A 78 -5.96 11.09 2.14
C LEU A 78 -5.54 11.70 0.78
N VAL A 79 -6.03 11.15 -0.33
CA VAL A 79 -5.71 11.63 -1.69
C VAL A 79 -6.13 13.09 -1.88
N ALA A 80 -7.31 13.48 -1.39
CA ALA A 80 -7.79 14.86 -1.51
C ALA A 80 -6.89 15.82 -0.71
N LYS A 81 -6.51 15.42 0.51
CA LYS A 81 -5.63 16.22 1.39
C LYS A 81 -4.21 16.37 0.84
N ILE A 82 -3.65 15.32 0.25
CA ILE A 82 -2.32 15.41 -0.40
C ILE A 82 -2.37 16.35 -1.61
N ARG A 83 -3.46 16.37 -2.38
CA ARG A 83 -3.63 17.36 -3.46
C ARG A 83 -3.67 18.79 -2.94
N GLU A 84 -4.41 19.04 -1.86
CA GLU A 84 -4.43 20.35 -1.19
C GLU A 84 -3.01 20.75 -0.75
N LYS A 85 -2.28 19.84 -0.10
CA LYS A 85 -0.89 20.08 0.33
C LYS A 85 0.05 20.39 -0.84
N MET A 86 -0.05 19.66 -1.94
CA MET A 86 0.74 19.92 -3.14
C MET A 86 0.45 21.30 -3.74
N GLN A 87 -0.80 21.76 -3.69
CA GLN A 87 -1.17 23.11 -4.13
C GLN A 87 -0.56 24.18 -3.21
N GLU A 88 -0.57 23.98 -1.89
CA GLU A 88 0.05 24.88 -0.91
C GLU A 88 1.57 25.01 -1.13
N GLU A 89 2.25 23.93 -1.51
CA GLU A 89 3.68 23.90 -1.81
C GLU A 89 4.00 24.39 -3.24
N ASN A 90 3.02 24.89 -3.99
CA ASN A 90 3.16 25.32 -5.39
C ASN A 90 3.73 24.21 -6.31
N ALA A 91 3.45 22.95 -6.01
CA ALA A 91 3.82 21.84 -6.89
C ALA A 91 3.08 21.99 -8.23
N THR A 92 3.82 21.94 -9.33
CA THR A 92 3.27 22.11 -10.69
C THR A 92 2.72 20.82 -11.29
N GLY A 93 3.07 19.67 -10.71
CA GLY A 93 2.62 18.36 -11.15
C GLY A 93 1.22 18.00 -10.63
N GLU A 94 0.47 17.25 -11.43
CA GLU A 94 -0.79 16.65 -11.00
C GLU A 94 -0.54 15.33 -10.26
N LEU A 95 -1.19 15.14 -9.10
CA LEU A 95 -1.13 13.90 -8.36
C LEU A 95 -1.96 12.79 -9.04
N THR A 96 -1.27 11.77 -9.55
CA THR A 96 -1.93 10.56 -10.05
C THR A 96 -2.25 9.61 -8.89
N ALA A 97 -3.52 9.36 -8.64
CA ALA A 97 -3.96 8.45 -7.59
C ALA A 97 -4.26 7.06 -8.18
N TYR A 98 -3.62 6.04 -7.61
CA TYR A 98 -3.80 4.64 -8.00
C TYR A 98 -4.53 3.87 -6.89
N HIS A 99 -5.31 2.87 -7.30
CA HIS A 99 -5.86 1.87 -6.39
C HIS A 99 -4.94 0.65 -6.38
N CYS A 100 -4.67 0.10 -5.19
CA CYS A 100 -3.92 -1.11 -4.97
C CYS A 100 -4.42 -2.25 -5.86
N ILE A 101 -3.55 -2.72 -6.76
CA ILE A 101 -3.88 -3.78 -7.71
C ILE A 101 -4.29 -5.08 -7.02
N ILE A 102 -3.65 -5.42 -5.89
CA ILE A 102 -3.96 -6.62 -5.12
C ILE A 102 -5.39 -6.55 -4.57
N HIS A 103 -5.82 -5.37 -4.12
CA HIS A 103 -7.20 -5.18 -3.67
C HIS A 103 -8.19 -5.32 -4.84
N GLN A 104 -7.89 -4.70 -5.98
CA GLN A 104 -8.69 -4.81 -7.20
C GLN A 104 -8.80 -6.25 -7.71
N GLU A 105 -7.70 -7.00 -7.75
CA GLU A 105 -7.68 -8.41 -8.13
C GLU A 105 -8.55 -9.26 -7.19
N ALA A 106 -8.45 -9.03 -5.88
CA ALA A 106 -9.29 -9.72 -4.90
C ALA A 106 -10.78 -9.41 -5.09
N LEU A 107 -11.14 -8.17 -5.42
CA LEU A 107 -12.52 -7.79 -5.75
C LEU A 107 -12.99 -8.44 -7.07
N CYS A 108 -12.16 -8.41 -8.10
CA CYS A 108 -12.44 -9.05 -9.39
C CYS A 108 -12.68 -10.56 -9.23
N GLY A 109 -11.85 -11.26 -8.45
CA GLY A 109 -12.03 -12.68 -8.17
C GLY A 109 -13.39 -13.00 -7.53
N LYS A 110 -13.88 -12.13 -6.63
CA LYS A 110 -15.22 -12.24 -6.04
C LYS A 110 -16.31 -12.00 -7.09
N ALA A 111 -16.19 -10.95 -7.91
CA ALA A 111 -17.15 -10.63 -8.95
C ALA A 111 -17.27 -11.74 -10.01
N LEU A 112 -16.14 -12.34 -10.40
CA LEU A 112 -16.05 -13.46 -11.33
C LEU A 112 -16.42 -14.81 -10.69
N LYS A 113 -16.74 -14.85 -9.39
CA LYS A 113 -17.06 -16.07 -8.62
C LYS A 113 -15.96 -17.12 -8.66
N MET A 114 -14.70 -16.68 -8.70
CA MET A 114 -13.52 -17.56 -8.68
C MET A 114 -13.16 -18.06 -7.28
N GLU A 115 -14.06 -17.96 -6.32
CA GLU A 115 -13.85 -18.38 -4.93
C GLU A 115 -13.36 -19.84 -4.83
N HIS A 116 -13.91 -20.73 -5.65
CA HIS A 116 -13.50 -22.13 -5.69
C HIS A 116 -12.03 -22.31 -6.12
N VAL A 117 -11.53 -21.51 -7.05
CA VAL A 117 -10.11 -21.51 -7.47
C VAL A 117 -9.25 -20.87 -6.39
N MET A 118 -9.62 -19.69 -5.91
CA MET A 118 -8.86 -18.95 -4.91
C MET A 118 -8.74 -19.73 -3.61
N SER A 119 -9.79 -20.43 -3.17
CA SER A 119 -9.77 -21.29 -1.98
C SER A 119 -8.72 -22.41 -2.10
N ILE A 120 -8.62 -23.05 -3.27
CA ILE A 120 -7.60 -24.08 -3.52
C ILE A 120 -6.20 -23.46 -3.47
N ILE A 121 -5.99 -22.32 -4.14
CA ILE A 121 -4.69 -21.63 -4.15
C ILE A 121 -4.28 -21.23 -2.73
N THR A 122 -5.17 -20.57 -1.97
CA THR A 122 -4.92 -20.15 -0.60
C THR A 122 -4.60 -21.35 0.30
N ARG A 123 -5.35 -22.46 0.19
CA ARG A 123 -5.08 -23.68 0.96
C ARG A 123 -3.71 -24.28 0.63
N THR A 124 -3.34 -24.31 -0.64
CA THR A 124 -2.02 -24.82 -1.09
C THR A 124 -0.88 -23.94 -0.56
N VAL A 125 -1.00 -22.62 -0.70
CA VAL A 125 0.01 -21.68 -0.16
C VAL A 125 0.13 -21.82 1.35
N ASN A 126 -0.99 -21.91 2.07
CA ASN A 126 -0.99 -22.13 3.51
C ASN A 126 -0.32 -23.45 3.89
N PHE A 127 -0.58 -24.54 3.17
CA PHE A 127 0.11 -25.82 3.39
C PHE A 127 1.63 -25.71 3.20
N ILE A 128 2.09 -25.01 2.15
CA ILE A 128 3.51 -24.80 1.88
C ILE A 128 4.16 -23.96 3.00
N ARG A 129 3.49 -22.89 3.44
CA ARG A 129 4.02 -21.95 4.44
C ARG A 129 3.89 -22.45 5.88
N ALA A 130 2.96 -23.36 6.17
CA ALA A 130 2.69 -23.84 7.53
C ALA A 130 3.87 -24.58 8.18
N LYS A 131 4.78 -25.17 7.39
CA LYS A 131 5.95 -25.89 7.90
C LYS A 131 7.21 -25.54 7.11
N GLY A 132 8.31 -25.31 7.83
CA GLY A 132 9.61 -25.02 7.20
C GLY A 132 10.09 -26.13 6.27
N LEU A 133 9.79 -27.40 6.57
CA LEU A 133 10.11 -28.52 5.67
C LEU A 133 9.37 -28.43 4.34
N ASN A 134 8.04 -28.23 4.37
CA ASN A 134 7.22 -28.09 3.16
C ASN A 134 7.74 -26.94 2.28
N HIS A 135 8.09 -25.80 2.90
CA HIS A 135 8.64 -24.66 2.18
C HIS A 135 9.99 -24.99 1.50
N ARG A 136 10.91 -25.65 2.22
CA ARG A 136 12.22 -26.06 1.66
C ARG A 136 12.06 -27.08 0.53
N GLN A 137 11.19 -28.08 0.70
CA GLN A 137 10.92 -29.08 -0.33
C GLN A 137 10.32 -28.45 -1.59
N PHE A 138 9.36 -27.54 -1.43
CA PHE A 138 8.79 -26.81 -2.56
C PHE A 138 9.83 -25.94 -3.27
N LYS A 139 10.72 -25.27 -2.52
CA LYS A 139 11.82 -24.48 -3.12
C LYS A 139 12.81 -25.37 -3.89
N ALA A 140 13.14 -26.55 -3.37
CA ALA A 140 13.98 -27.52 -4.06
C ALA A 140 13.31 -27.99 -5.37
N PHE A 141 12.05 -28.39 -5.30
CA PHE A 141 11.25 -28.77 -6.47
C PHE A 141 11.23 -27.69 -7.56
N LEU A 142 11.06 -26.41 -7.19
CA LEU A 142 11.11 -25.30 -8.16
C LEU A 142 12.48 -25.07 -8.79
N THR A 143 13.57 -25.51 -8.14
CA THR A 143 14.93 -25.40 -8.68
C THR A 143 15.21 -26.53 -9.69
N GLU A 144 14.45 -27.62 -9.62
CA GLU A 144 14.57 -28.77 -10.50
C GLU A 144 13.72 -28.63 -11.79
N LEU A 145 12.84 -27.62 -11.84
CA LEU A 145 12.03 -27.24 -13.00
C LEU A 145 12.78 -26.26 -13.91
#